data_AF-A0AAD4Q6W4-F1
#
_entry.id   AF-A0AAD4Q6W4-F1
#
_cell.length_a   1.000
_cell.length_b   1.000
_cell.length_c   1.000
_cell.angle_alpha   90.00
_cell.angle_beta   90.00
_cell.angle_gamma   90.00
#
_symmetry.space_group_name_H-M   'P 1'
#
loop_
_entity.id
_entity.type
_entity.pdbx_description
1 polymer ?
#
loop_
_entity_poly.entity_id
_entity_poly.type
_entity_poly.pdbx_seq_one_letter_code
_entity_poly.pdbx_strand_id
1 'polypeptide(L)'
;MNQETDSDTDRSLSPCVSPCSELYLPATKSSLEEVEAALRHLRCVETDRLVKDVAYANFIRRACRTLTFAFRELGALKQGGCDGLVEVFNEAASEWFLTKLLAYRRDFLYIGALSIPAKGALISWIDVILATIAETCVCISSDAPHVDSIKDTLARHKEDEAIRTASQLPYTWAEMLDLLTSNMASCSVLRLAVRLVFAAYVLHPQLSGRSPRIDTFASSWMIKVVRTFLSRSYSSELTNLESNRGDLSFKWNLRDRILFAMILVLCSVGNLFDVARNTDAYM
;
A
#
# COMPACT_ATOMS: atom_id res chain seq x y z
N MET A 1 9.79 11.91 -66.11
CA MET A 1 8.82 12.63 -65.28
C MET A 1 7.49 11.90 -65.37
N ASN A 2 7.20 11.03 -64.41
CA ASN A 2 5.87 10.56 -64.05
C ASN A 2 5.98 9.99 -62.63
N GLN A 3 5.03 10.39 -61.80
CA GLN A 3 5.04 10.30 -60.33
C GLN A 3 4.83 8.86 -59.84
N GLU A 4 5.71 8.40 -58.95
CA GLU A 4 5.41 7.35 -57.97
C GLU A 4 4.71 8.00 -56.78
N THR A 5 3.48 7.58 -56.51
CA THR A 5 2.78 7.86 -55.26
C THR A 5 2.90 6.64 -54.36
N ASP A 6 3.84 6.71 -53.41
CA ASP A 6 3.94 5.78 -52.29
C ASP A 6 2.80 6.06 -51.30
N SER A 7 1.99 5.05 -51.03
CA SER A 7 0.93 5.08 -50.04
C SER A 7 1.48 4.67 -48.67
N ASP A 8 1.90 5.65 -47.88
CA ASP A 8 2.25 5.44 -46.47
C ASP A 8 1.00 5.07 -45.66
N THR A 9 1.04 3.87 -45.09
CA THR A 9 -0.02 3.32 -44.26
C THR A 9 0.15 3.86 -42.84
N ASP A 10 -0.71 4.81 -42.48
CA ASP A 10 -0.88 5.36 -41.13
C ASP A 10 -1.18 4.25 -40.12
N ARG A 11 -0.13 3.71 -39.48
CA ARG A 11 -0.27 2.95 -38.24
C ARG A 11 -0.42 3.94 -37.10
N SER A 12 -1.67 4.23 -36.76
CA SER A 12 -2.04 5.01 -35.58
C SER A 12 -1.41 4.39 -34.31
N LEU A 13 -0.33 4.98 -33.84
CA LEU A 13 0.23 4.75 -32.51
C LEU A 13 -0.80 5.24 -31.49
N SER A 14 -1.51 4.31 -30.85
CA SER A 14 -2.34 4.63 -29.69
C SER A 14 -1.44 5.22 -28.59
N PRO A 15 -1.71 6.43 -28.08
CA PRO A 15 -0.86 7.04 -27.07
C PRO A 15 -0.97 6.23 -25.77
N CYS A 16 0.16 5.67 -25.33
CA CYS A 16 0.30 5.08 -24.00
C CYS A 16 0.13 6.19 -22.95
N VAL A 17 -1.10 6.39 -22.46
CA VAL A 17 -1.39 7.32 -21.37
C VAL A 17 -0.73 6.79 -20.10
N SER A 18 0.18 7.58 -19.54
CA SER A 18 0.80 7.25 -18.25
C SER A 18 -0.29 7.15 -17.17
N PRO A 19 -0.27 6.13 -16.29
CA PRO A 19 -1.23 5.99 -15.19
C PRO A 19 -1.35 7.26 -14.34
N CYS A 20 -0.28 8.05 -14.28
CA CYS A 20 -0.24 9.31 -13.55
C CYS A 20 -1.19 10.37 -14.14
N SER A 21 -1.42 10.41 -15.45
CA SER A 21 -2.25 11.46 -16.07
C SER A 21 -3.76 11.23 -15.87
N GLU A 22 -4.20 9.98 -15.74
CA GLU A 22 -5.61 9.63 -15.49
C GLU A 22 -6.02 9.71 -14.02
N LEU A 23 -5.07 9.78 -13.09
CA LEU A 23 -5.32 9.97 -11.65
C LEU A 23 -5.96 11.34 -11.33
N TYR A 24 -5.92 12.29 -12.27
CA TYR A 24 -6.32 13.68 -12.06
C TYR A 24 -7.69 14.05 -12.67
N LEU A 25 -8.45 13.07 -13.17
CA LEU A 25 -9.84 13.32 -13.59
C LEU A 25 -10.69 13.73 -12.37
N PRO A 26 -11.59 14.72 -12.50
CA PRO A 26 -12.44 15.15 -11.40
C PRO A 26 -13.26 13.96 -10.89
N ALA A 27 -13.16 13.74 -9.59
CA ALA A 27 -13.82 12.66 -8.90
C ALA A 27 -15.34 12.78 -8.98
N THR A 28 -16.00 11.76 -9.55
CA THR A 28 -17.42 11.53 -9.33
C THR A 28 -17.57 10.75 -8.03
N LYS A 29 -18.35 11.28 -7.09
CA LYS A 29 -18.70 10.59 -5.84
C LYS A 29 -19.18 9.17 -6.18
N SER A 30 -18.47 8.16 -5.72
CA SER A 30 -18.83 6.76 -5.99
C SER A 30 -19.91 6.35 -5.02
N SER A 31 -20.97 5.71 -5.51
CA SER A 31 -21.99 5.15 -4.62
C SER A 31 -21.41 3.96 -3.84
N LEU A 32 -21.90 3.72 -2.61
CA LEU A 32 -21.46 2.57 -1.82
C LEU A 32 -21.65 1.24 -2.58
N GLU A 33 -22.74 1.11 -3.34
CA GLU A 33 -23.03 -0.06 -4.17
C GLU A 33 -21.95 -0.31 -5.24
N GLU A 34 -21.45 0.74 -5.90
CA GLU A 34 -20.37 0.63 -6.89
C GLU A 34 -19.06 0.20 -6.23
N VAL A 35 -18.79 0.71 -5.03
CA VAL A 35 -17.59 0.39 -4.25
C VAL A 35 -17.62 -1.09 -3.81
N GLU A 36 -18.74 -1.55 -3.28
CA GLU A 36 -18.95 -2.96 -2.93
C GLU A 36 -18.87 -3.87 -4.16
N ALA A 37 -19.45 -3.46 -5.28
CA ALA A 37 -19.35 -4.19 -6.54
C ALA A 37 -17.89 -4.30 -7.00
N ALA A 38 -17.12 -3.22 -6.95
CA ALA A 38 -15.70 -3.21 -7.29
C ALA A 38 -14.88 -4.17 -6.40
N LEU A 39 -15.15 -4.17 -5.09
CA LEU A 39 -14.51 -5.09 -4.14
C LEU A 39 -14.86 -6.55 -4.44
N ARG A 40 -16.16 -6.86 -4.61
CA ARG A 40 -16.66 -8.20 -4.94
C ARG A 40 -16.08 -8.72 -6.24
N HIS A 41 -15.97 -7.84 -7.23
CA HIS A 41 -15.34 -8.12 -8.50
C HIS A 41 -13.87 -8.52 -8.35
N LEU A 42 -13.05 -7.72 -7.66
CA LEU A 42 -11.67 -8.09 -7.39
C LEU A 42 -11.55 -9.39 -6.58
N ARG A 43 -12.56 -9.70 -5.76
CA ARG A 43 -12.62 -10.96 -5.01
C ARG A 43 -12.90 -12.18 -5.88
N CYS A 44 -13.72 -12.08 -6.92
CA CYS A 44 -14.05 -13.21 -7.79
C CYS A 44 -13.06 -13.45 -8.93
N VAL A 45 -12.21 -12.47 -9.22
CA VAL A 45 -11.25 -12.52 -10.34
C VAL A 45 -10.15 -13.57 -10.08
N GLU A 46 -10.08 -14.63 -10.90
CA GLU A 46 -8.96 -15.59 -10.89
C GLU A 46 -7.71 -14.94 -11.52
N THR A 47 -6.54 -15.15 -10.92
CA THR A 47 -5.26 -14.61 -11.38
C THR A 47 -4.84 -15.17 -12.74
N ASP A 48 -5.14 -16.46 -12.99
CA ASP A 48 -4.71 -17.18 -14.21
C ASP A 48 -5.36 -16.64 -15.50
N ARG A 49 -6.41 -15.82 -15.38
CA ARG A 49 -7.11 -15.21 -16.51
C ARG A 49 -6.52 -13.86 -16.94
N LEU A 50 -5.72 -13.19 -16.11
CA LEU A 50 -5.15 -11.87 -16.44
C LEU A 50 -4.27 -11.89 -17.68
N VAL A 51 -3.45 -12.94 -17.85
CA VAL A 51 -2.42 -13.00 -18.90
C VAL A 51 -3.02 -13.08 -20.30
N LYS A 52 -4.32 -13.40 -20.43
CA LYS A 52 -4.94 -13.74 -21.71
C LYS A 52 -5.96 -12.69 -22.20
N ASP A 53 -6.37 -11.74 -21.37
CA ASP A 53 -7.49 -10.84 -21.70
C ASP A 53 -7.28 -9.39 -21.24
N VAL A 54 -7.15 -8.48 -22.23
CA VAL A 54 -7.03 -7.04 -22.02
C VAL A 54 -8.29 -6.45 -21.35
N ALA A 55 -9.47 -7.01 -21.61
CA ALA A 55 -10.70 -6.58 -20.97
C ALA A 55 -10.63 -6.79 -19.46
N TYR A 56 -9.98 -7.86 -19.03
CA TYR A 56 -9.78 -8.20 -17.63
C TYR A 56 -8.81 -7.26 -16.93
N ALA A 57 -7.73 -6.86 -17.61
CA ALA A 57 -6.81 -5.83 -17.16
C ALA A 57 -7.52 -4.47 -16.97
N ASN A 58 -8.38 -4.09 -17.93
CA ASN A 58 -9.18 -2.86 -17.83
C ASN A 58 -10.19 -2.91 -16.67
N PHE A 59 -10.74 -4.09 -16.40
CA PHE A 59 -11.69 -4.32 -15.33
C PHE A 59 -11.05 -4.16 -13.94
N ILE A 60 -9.89 -4.79 -13.71
CA ILE A 60 -9.14 -4.63 -12.46
C ILE A 60 -8.74 -3.16 -12.26
N ARG A 61 -8.28 -2.49 -13.32
CA ARG A 61 -7.98 -1.06 -13.29
C ARG A 61 -9.17 -0.23 -12.81
N ARG A 62 -10.36 -0.47 -13.38
CA ARG A 62 -11.59 0.24 -12.99
C ARG A 62 -11.93 0.00 -11.53
N ALA A 63 -11.89 -1.25 -11.07
CA ALA A 63 -12.20 -1.60 -9.69
C ALA A 63 -11.21 -0.98 -8.69
N CYS A 64 -9.91 -1.05 -8.96
CA CYS A 64 -8.88 -0.40 -8.14
C CYS A 64 -9.09 1.11 -8.08
N ARG A 65 -9.43 1.76 -9.21
CA ARG A 65 -9.71 3.20 -9.24
C ARG A 65 -10.92 3.57 -8.36
N THR A 66 -12.01 2.81 -8.44
CA THR A 66 -13.21 3.02 -7.60
C THR A 66 -12.86 2.88 -6.11
N LEU A 67 -12.14 1.83 -5.73
CA LEU A 67 -11.71 1.64 -4.33
C LEU A 67 -10.75 2.73 -3.85
N THR A 68 -9.79 3.13 -4.68
CA THR A 68 -8.85 4.21 -4.36
C THR A 68 -9.59 5.50 -4.06
N PHE A 69 -10.61 5.83 -4.85
CA PHE A 69 -11.41 7.02 -4.62
C PHE A 69 -12.17 6.93 -3.29
N ALA A 70 -12.89 5.83 -3.06
CA ALA A 70 -13.66 5.61 -1.84
C ALA A 70 -12.80 5.65 -0.57
N PHE A 71 -11.60 5.08 -0.61
CA PHE A 71 -10.68 5.07 0.54
C PHE A 71 -10.04 6.42 0.82
N ARG A 72 -9.90 7.29 -0.20
CA ARG A 72 -9.52 8.69 0.00
C ARG A 72 -10.63 9.49 0.66
N GLU A 73 -11.87 9.28 0.23
CA GLU A 73 -13.03 9.89 0.89
C GLU A 73 -13.09 9.45 2.36
N LEU A 74 -12.91 8.15 2.63
CA LEU A 74 -12.85 7.63 4.00
C LEU A 74 -11.76 8.30 4.83
N GLY A 75 -10.55 8.49 4.26
CA GLY A 75 -9.46 9.16 4.95
C GLY A 75 -9.66 10.67 5.18
N ALA A 76 -10.53 11.31 4.40
CA ALA A 76 -10.87 12.73 4.52
C ALA A 76 -12.03 13.00 5.49
N LEU A 77 -12.88 12.01 5.74
CA LEU A 77 -14.03 12.14 6.62
C LEU A 77 -13.59 12.17 8.10
N LYS A 78 -13.87 13.29 8.77
CA LYS A 78 -13.68 13.43 10.22
C LYS A 78 -14.82 12.71 10.94
N GLN A 79 -14.54 11.49 11.44
CA GLN A 79 -15.36 10.70 12.38
C GLN A 79 -16.88 10.99 12.33
N GLY A 80 -17.58 10.40 11.36
CA GLY A 80 -19.04 10.43 11.31
C GLY A 80 -19.56 10.44 9.88
N GLY A 81 -19.96 9.28 9.36
CA GLY A 81 -20.82 9.25 8.18
C GLY A 81 -20.63 8.13 7.16
N CYS A 82 -19.72 7.16 7.36
CA CYS A 82 -19.48 6.14 6.33
C CYS A 82 -19.19 4.73 6.91
N ASP A 83 -20.06 4.23 7.78
CA ASP A 83 -19.96 2.86 8.32
C ASP A 83 -19.78 1.82 7.19
N GLY A 84 -20.51 1.97 6.07
CA GLY A 84 -20.34 1.09 4.91
C GLY A 84 -18.95 1.16 4.24
N LEU A 85 -18.30 2.32 4.18
CA LEU A 85 -16.93 2.41 3.62
C LEU A 85 -15.90 1.79 4.57
N VAL A 86 -16.12 1.85 5.88
CA VAL A 86 -15.28 1.17 6.86
C VAL A 86 -15.37 -0.35 6.66
N GLU A 87 -16.55 -0.90 6.39
CA GLU A 87 -16.71 -2.33 6.08
C GLU A 87 -15.99 -2.75 4.78
N VAL A 88 -16.12 -1.95 3.72
CA VAL A 88 -15.37 -2.19 2.47
C VAL A 88 -13.86 -2.13 2.72
N PHE A 89 -13.40 -1.11 3.46
CA PHE A 89 -11.99 -0.98 3.79
C PHE A 89 -11.51 -2.16 4.65
N ASN A 90 -12.32 -2.62 5.60
CA ASN A 90 -12.02 -3.75 6.45
C ASN A 90 -11.70 -5.01 5.61
N GLU A 91 -12.53 -5.36 4.63
CA GLU A 91 -12.25 -6.48 3.72
C GLU A 91 -10.98 -6.22 2.88
N ALA A 92 -10.79 -5.00 2.36
CA ALA A 92 -9.62 -4.65 1.56
C ALA A 92 -8.31 -4.64 2.36
N ALA A 93 -8.38 -4.42 3.67
CA ALA A 93 -7.26 -4.49 4.59
C ALA A 93 -6.86 -5.93 4.94
N SER A 94 -7.70 -6.95 4.63
CA SER A 94 -7.39 -8.33 4.95
C SER A 94 -6.13 -8.85 4.26
N GLU A 95 -5.38 -9.73 4.92
CA GLU A 95 -4.20 -10.41 4.35
C GLU A 95 -4.53 -11.08 3.01
N TRP A 96 -5.68 -11.75 2.94
CA TRP A 96 -6.12 -12.45 1.74
C TRP A 96 -6.27 -11.50 0.55
N PHE A 97 -6.94 -10.36 0.74
CA PHE A 97 -7.15 -9.39 -0.32
C PHE A 97 -5.83 -8.73 -0.75
N LEU A 98 -4.98 -8.35 0.20
CA LEU A 98 -3.66 -7.78 -0.08
C LEU A 98 -2.76 -8.76 -0.83
N THR A 99 -2.75 -10.04 -0.45
CA THR A 99 -2.04 -11.10 -1.17
C THR A 99 -2.52 -11.19 -2.62
N LYS A 100 -3.83 -11.08 -2.83
CA LYS A 100 -4.43 -11.11 -4.16
C LYS A 100 -4.02 -9.91 -5.02
N LEU A 101 -4.00 -8.70 -4.43
CA LEU A 101 -3.50 -7.51 -5.12
C LEU A 101 -2.05 -7.68 -5.56
N LEU A 102 -1.16 -8.18 -4.69
CA LEU A 102 0.24 -8.42 -5.03
C LEU A 102 0.40 -9.42 -6.18
N ALA A 103 -0.44 -10.47 -6.21
CA ALA A 103 -0.49 -11.41 -7.33
C ALA A 103 -0.93 -10.73 -8.64
N TYR A 104 -1.97 -9.89 -8.62
CA TYR A 104 -2.36 -9.11 -9.80
C TYR A 104 -1.22 -8.21 -10.28
N ARG A 105 -0.51 -7.54 -9.36
CA ARG A 105 0.63 -6.68 -9.71
C ARG A 105 1.71 -7.45 -10.46
N ARG A 106 2.08 -8.65 -9.98
CA ARG A 106 3.04 -9.52 -10.67
C ARG A 106 2.60 -9.80 -12.10
N ASP A 107 1.34 -10.19 -12.28
CA ASP A 107 0.81 -10.58 -13.59
C ASP A 107 0.72 -9.37 -14.55
N PHE A 108 0.33 -8.19 -14.04
CA PHE A 108 0.34 -6.93 -14.80
C PHE A 108 1.74 -6.53 -15.28
N LEU A 109 2.73 -6.62 -14.39
CA LEU A 109 4.11 -6.26 -14.70
C LEU A 109 4.72 -7.25 -15.69
N TYR A 110 4.37 -8.53 -15.59
CA TYR A 110 4.75 -9.54 -16.57
C TYR A 110 4.23 -9.20 -17.98
N ILE A 111 2.94 -8.87 -18.11
CA ILE A 111 2.33 -8.45 -19.40
C ILE A 111 2.98 -7.16 -19.91
N GLY A 112 3.21 -6.19 -19.02
CA GLY A 112 3.84 -4.92 -19.36
C GLY A 112 5.28 -5.08 -19.89
N ALA A 113 6.07 -5.94 -19.26
CA ALA A 113 7.44 -6.25 -19.68
C ALA A 113 7.51 -6.92 -21.06
N LEU A 114 6.48 -7.71 -21.43
CA LEU A 114 6.38 -8.31 -22.76
C LEU A 114 5.99 -7.29 -23.85
N SER A 115 5.30 -6.21 -23.47
CA SER A 115 4.67 -5.31 -24.43
C SER A 115 5.54 -4.09 -24.77
N ILE A 116 6.43 -3.64 -23.87
CA ILE A 116 7.21 -2.42 -24.06
C ILE A 116 8.65 -2.61 -23.52
N PRO A 117 9.70 -2.32 -24.30
CA PRO A 117 11.05 -2.17 -23.77
C PRO A 117 11.16 -0.83 -23.01
N ALA A 118 10.48 -0.73 -21.86
CA ALA A 118 10.38 0.52 -21.12
C ALA A 118 11.65 0.77 -20.28
N LYS A 119 12.33 1.89 -20.54
CA LYS A 119 13.37 2.46 -19.66
C LYS A 119 12.69 3.21 -18.51
N GLY A 120 12.17 2.50 -17.51
CA GLY A 120 11.58 3.11 -16.31
C GLY A 120 10.83 2.11 -15.43
N ALA A 121 10.62 2.48 -14.16
CA ALA A 121 9.80 1.68 -13.25
C ALA A 121 8.34 1.68 -13.73
N LEU A 122 7.80 0.50 -14.01
CA LEU A 122 6.40 0.32 -14.38
C LEU A 122 5.52 0.53 -13.14
N ILE A 123 4.72 1.59 -13.13
CA ILE A 123 3.72 1.86 -12.09
C ILE A 123 2.39 1.25 -12.54
N SER A 124 1.78 0.45 -11.68
CA SER A 124 0.48 -0.19 -11.90
C SER A 124 -0.61 0.47 -11.05
N TRP A 125 -1.87 0.29 -11.44
CA TRP A 125 -3.00 0.69 -10.59
C TRP A 125 -3.07 -0.07 -9.27
N ILE A 126 -2.40 -1.23 -9.20
CA ILE A 126 -2.24 -1.96 -7.95
C ILE A 126 -1.36 -1.18 -6.97
N ASP A 127 -0.30 -0.53 -7.46
CA ASP A 127 0.57 0.31 -6.62
C ASP A 127 -0.21 1.49 -6.01
N VAL A 128 -1.13 2.07 -6.79
CA VAL A 128 -2.01 3.15 -6.34
C VAL A 128 -2.93 2.69 -5.22
N ILE A 129 -3.62 1.55 -5.37
CA ILE A 129 -4.54 1.06 -4.34
C ILE A 129 -3.78 0.61 -3.08
N LEU A 130 -2.60 -0.03 -3.22
CA LEU A 130 -1.76 -0.39 -2.07
C LEU A 130 -1.29 0.84 -1.28
N ALA A 131 -0.81 1.88 -1.99
CA ALA A 131 -0.44 3.15 -1.36
C ALA A 131 -1.63 3.79 -0.65
N THR A 132 -2.80 3.74 -1.28
CA THR A 132 -4.03 4.32 -0.71
C THR A 132 -4.48 3.57 0.53
N ILE A 133 -4.51 2.23 0.51
CA ILE A 133 -4.86 1.41 1.68
C ILE A 133 -3.92 1.72 2.86
N ALA A 134 -2.62 1.83 2.59
CA ALA A 134 -1.64 2.14 3.62
C ALA A 134 -1.82 3.53 4.24
N GLU A 135 -2.18 4.55 3.45
CA GLU A 135 -2.48 5.89 3.98
C GLU A 135 -3.82 5.91 4.73
N THR A 136 -4.87 5.29 4.19
CA THR A 136 -6.18 5.18 4.87
C THR A 136 -6.06 4.42 6.19
N CYS A 137 -5.19 3.40 6.26
CA CYS A 137 -4.87 2.70 7.50
C CYS A 137 -4.32 3.66 8.56
N VAL A 138 -3.45 4.61 8.19
CA VAL A 138 -2.96 5.63 9.11
C VAL A 138 -4.10 6.54 9.55
N CYS A 139 -4.92 7.03 8.63
CA CYS A 139 -6.06 7.88 8.95
C CYS A 139 -7.06 7.23 9.91
N ILE A 140 -7.36 5.93 9.77
CA ILE A 140 -8.28 5.22 10.66
C ILE A 140 -7.63 4.94 12.02
N SER A 141 -6.35 4.60 12.05
CA SER A 141 -5.64 4.22 13.29
C SER A 141 -5.14 5.41 14.11
N SER A 142 -5.01 6.58 13.50
CA SER A 142 -4.62 7.80 14.18
C SER A 142 -5.77 8.79 14.17
N ASP A 143 -6.23 9.23 15.34
CA ASP A 143 -7.09 10.43 15.49
C ASP A 143 -6.38 11.74 15.05
N ALA A 144 -5.21 11.63 14.42
CA ALA A 144 -4.49 12.77 13.89
C ALA A 144 -5.24 13.28 12.64
N PRO A 145 -5.61 14.57 12.59
CA PRO A 145 -6.21 15.13 11.40
C PRO A 145 -5.23 14.96 10.23
N HIS A 146 -5.76 14.54 9.08
CA HIS A 146 -5.03 14.66 7.83
C HIS A 146 -4.54 16.11 7.75
N VAL A 147 -3.25 16.32 7.49
CA VAL A 147 -2.64 17.64 7.55
C VAL A 147 -3.13 18.45 6.33
N ASP A 148 -4.35 18.98 6.44
CA ASP A 148 -5.10 19.72 5.41
C ASP A 148 -4.48 21.10 5.10
N SER A 149 -3.33 21.44 5.70
CA SER A 149 -2.63 22.72 5.48
C SER A 149 -1.46 22.61 4.50
N ILE A 150 -1.30 21.48 3.83
CA ILE A 150 -0.24 21.31 2.82
C ILE A 150 -0.77 21.76 1.47
N LYS A 151 -0.13 22.77 0.86
CA LYS A 151 -0.38 23.21 -0.52
C LYS A 151 -0.54 22.00 -1.45
N ASP A 152 -1.57 22.00 -2.30
CA ASP A 152 -1.95 20.89 -3.20
C ASP A 152 -0.77 20.24 -3.94
N THR A 153 0.25 21.03 -4.30
CA THR A 153 1.46 20.53 -4.97
C THR A 153 2.29 19.59 -4.11
N LEU A 154 2.47 19.88 -2.81
CA LEU A 154 3.22 19.01 -1.90
C LEU A 154 2.41 17.76 -1.51
N ALA A 155 1.08 17.86 -1.46
CA ALA A 155 0.22 16.69 -1.29
C ALA A 155 0.37 15.71 -2.47
N ARG A 156 0.35 16.24 -3.71
CA ARG A 156 0.60 15.44 -4.93
C ARG A 156 1.99 14.81 -4.95
N HIS A 157 3.04 15.55 -4.58
CA HIS A 157 4.39 14.98 -4.52
C HIS A 157 4.50 13.82 -3.52
N LYS A 158 3.82 13.92 -2.36
CA LYS A 158 3.77 12.84 -1.36
C LYS A 158 3.00 11.63 -1.88
N GLU A 159 1.91 11.85 -2.60
CA GLU A 159 1.17 10.78 -3.27
C GLU A 159 2.02 10.06 -4.32
N ASP A 160 2.68 10.81 -5.20
CA ASP A 160 3.59 10.26 -6.21
C ASP A 160 4.75 9.48 -5.58
N GLU A 161 5.27 9.95 -4.44
CA GLU A 161 6.30 9.24 -3.68
C GLU A 161 5.74 7.94 -3.08
N ALA A 162 4.54 7.95 -2.51
CA ALA A 162 3.89 6.77 -1.97
C ALA A 162 3.63 5.71 -3.05
N ILE A 163 3.17 6.13 -4.23
CA ILE A 163 2.95 5.23 -5.39
C ILE A 163 4.29 4.66 -5.89
N ARG A 164 5.34 5.49 -6.03
CA ARG A 164 6.69 5.03 -6.39
C ARG A 164 7.33 4.13 -5.33
N THR A 165 6.91 4.27 -4.08
CA THR A 165 7.33 3.40 -2.99
C THR A 165 6.59 2.07 -3.07
N ALA A 166 5.29 2.08 -3.37
CA ALA A 166 4.49 0.87 -3.57
C ALA A 166 5.01 0.01 -4.72
N SER A 167 5.50 0.62 -5.80
CA SER A 167 6.11 -0.10 -6.91
C SER A 167 7.44 -0.78 -6.57
N GLN A 168 8.00 -0.56 -5.38
CA GLN A 168 9.19 -1.27 -4.87
C GLN A 168 8.83 -2.41 -3.90
N LEU A 169 7.54 -2.61 -3.59
CA LEU A 169 7.12 -3.74 -2.76
C LEU A 169 7.39 -5.07 -3.48
N PRO A 170 7.55 -6.18 -2.75
CA PRO A 170 7.63 -7.52 -3.33
C PRO A 170 6.31 -7.98 -3.94
N TYR A 171 6.30 -9.15 -4.57
CA TYR A 171 5.13 -9.69 -5.27
C TYR A 171 4.35 -10.72 -4.46
N THR A 172 4.91 -11.17 -3.34
CA THR A 172 4.24 -12.12 -2.45
C THR A 172 4.15 -11.55 -1.03
N TRP A 173 3.15 -11.99 -0.29
CA TRP A 173 2.97 -11.57 1.11
C TRP A 173 4.12 -12.07 2.00
N ALA A 174 4.60 -13.30 1.78
CA ALA A 174 5.74 -13.85 2.51
C ALA A 174 7.00 -12.98 2.36
N GLU A 175 7.35 -12.60 1.13
CA GLU A 175 8.47 -11.68 0.87
C GLU A 175 8.24 -10.30 1.49
N MET A 176 6.99 -9.84 1.61
CA MET A 176 6.66 -8.58 2.30
C MET A 176 7.00 -8.65 3.79
N LEU A 177 6.82 -9.80 4.41
CA LEU A 177 7.18 -10.03 5.80
C LEU A 177 8.70 -10.14 5.97
N ASP A 178 9.40 -10.79 5.04
CA ASP A 178 10.86 -10.84 5.03
C ASP A 178 11.47 -9.45 4.84
N LEU A 179 10.85 -8.61 4.00
CA LEU A 179 11.25 -7.22 3.75
C LEU A 179 11.34 -6.40 5.04
N LEU A 180 10.45 -6.63 6.02
CA LEU A 180 10.44 -5.89 7.29
C LEU A 180 11.68 -6.15 8.14
N THR A 181 12.35 -7.28 7.93
CA THR A 181 13.62 -7.61 8.61
C THR A 181 14.85 -7.32 7.75
N SER A 182 14.64 -6.94 6.48
CA SER A 182 15.71 -6.71 5.52
C SER A 182 16.44 -5.41 5.76
N ASN A 183 17.77 -5.48 5.73
CA ASN A 183 18.64 -4.30 5.78
C ASN A 183 18.77 -3.59 4.42
N MET A 184 18.21 -4.15 3.35
CA MET A 184 18.35 -3.62 1.98
C MET A 184 17.20 -2.73 1.53
N ALA A 185 16.03 -2.83 2.19
CA ALA A 185 14.86 -2.01 1.83
C ALA A 185 15.11 -0.52 2.09
N SER A 186 14.53 0.40 1.33
CA SER A 186 14.56 1.82 1.71
C SER A 186 13.64 2.08 2.91
N CYS A 187 13.87 3.17 3.67
CA CYS A 187 13.00 3.52 4.79
C CYS A 187 11.55 3.75 4.33
N SER A 188 11.32 4.43 3.21
CA SER A 188 9.97 4.65 2.66
C SER A 188 9.25 3.33 2.36
N VAL A 189 9.94 2.36 1.76
CA VAL A 189 9.39 1.02 1.48
C VAL A 189 9.03 0.29 2.77
N LEU A 190 9.90 0.35 3.79
CA LEU A 190 9.58 -0.22 5.10
C LEU A 190 8.34 0.44 5.71
N ARG A 191 8.22 1.77 5.69
CA ARG A 191 7.04 2.45 6.26
C ARG A 191 5.76 1.95 5.61
N LEU A 192 5.77 1.82 4.29
CA LEU A 192 4.61 1.36 3.53
C LEU A 192 4.28 -0.10 3.86
N ALA A 193 5.28 -0.98 3.89
CA ALA A 193 5.09 -2.40 4.22
C ALA A 193 4.53 -2.58 5.64
N VAL A 194 5.06 -1.86 6.64
CA VAL A 194 4.55 -1.91 8.02
C VAL A 194 3.08 -1.49 8.09
N ARG A 195 2.68 -0.44 7.36
CA ARG A 195 1.28 0.01 7.35
C ARG A 195 0.34 -1.05 6.75
N LEU A 196 0.77 -1.73 5.69
CA LEU A 196 -0.01 -2.81 5.09
C LEU A 196 -0.11 -4.03 6.02
N VAL A 197 0.99 -4.41 6.66
CA VAL A 197 1.03 -5.51 7.66
C VAL A 197 0.18 -5.15 8.88
N PHE A 198 0.23 -3.91 9.34
CA PHE A 198 -0.64 -3.40 10.40
C PHE A 198 -2.12 -3.44 9.98
N ALA A 199 -2.44 -3.04 8.75
CA ALA A 199 -3.79 -3.12 8.22
C ALA A 199 -4.34 -4.56 8.28
N ALA A 200 -3.54 -5.54 7.87
CA ALA A 200 -3.92 -6.94 7.83
C ALA A 200 -4.05 -7.61 9.19
N TYR A 201 -3.11 -7.39 10.10
CA TYR A 201 -3.01 -8.17 11.34
C TYR A 201 -3.55 -7.45 12.58
N VAL A 202 -3.71 -6.13 12.52
CA VAL A 202 -4.23 -5.33 13.65
C VAL A 202 -5.57 -4.72 13.28
N LEU A 203 -5.59 -3.92 12.22
CA LEU A 203 -6.76 -3.10 11.91
C LEU A 203 -7.94 -3.95 11.42
N HIS A 204 -7.72 -4.87 10.46
CA HIS A 204 -8.77 -5.75 9.94
C HIS A 204 -9.44 -6.60 11.05
N PRO A 205 -8.70 -7.29 11.93
CA PRO A 205 -9.32 -8.00 13.05
C PRO A 205 -10.13 -7.08 13.97
N GLN A 206 -9.60 -5.90 14.33
CA GLN A 206 -10.29 -4.94 15.19
C GLN A 206 -11.59 -4.43 14.57
N LEU A 207 -11.57 -4.05 13.30
CA LEU A 207 -12.76 -3.62 12.56
C LEU A 207 -13.78 -4.76 12.40
N SER A 208 -13.32 -6.01 12.39
CA SER A 208 -14.16 -7.21 12.34
C SER A 208 -14.69 -7.66 13.71
N GLY A 209 -14.39 -6.93 14.79
CA GLY A 209 -14.73 -7.33 16.17
C GLY A 209 -13.99 -8.59 16.66
N ARG A 210 -12.88 -8.95 16.01
CA ARG A 210 -12.03 -10.09 16.36
C ARG A 210 -10.80 -9.61 17.13
N SER A 211 -10.23 -10.49 17.95
CA SER A 211 -8.92 -10.20 18.53
C SER A 211 -7.89 -10.13 17.39
N PRO A 212 -6.96 -9.14 17.41
CA PRO A 212 -5.78 -9.16 16.56
C PRO A 212 -5.09 -10.51 16.70
N ARG A 213 -4.74 -11.15 15.58
CA ARG A 213 -4.05 -12.44 15.59
C ARG A 213 -2.82 -12.36 14.73
N ILE A 214 -1.67 -12.52 15.38
CA ILE A 214 -0.39 -12.74 14.73
C ILE A 214 0.05 -14.13 15.18
N ASP A 215 -0.64 -15.14 14.64
CA ASP A 215 -0.28 -16.52 14.93
C ASP A 215 0.98 -16.95 14.13
N THR A 216 1.33 -16.18 13.12
CA THR A 216 2.34 -16.53 12.12
C THR A 216 3.75 -16.04 12.46
N PHE A 217 3.93 -15.05 13.34
CA PHE A 217 5.26 -14.49 13.62
C PHE A 217 5.84 -15.00 14.93
N ALA A 218 7.03 -15.60 14.84
CA ALA A 218 7.83 -15.89 16.02
C ALA A 218 8.30 -14.57 16.68
N SER A 219 8.34 -14.51 18.02
CA SER A 219 8.94 -13.40 18.79
C SER A 219 10.29 -12.89 18.22
N SER A 220 11.11 -13.81 17.72
CA SER A 220 12.42 -13.50 17.13
C SER A 220 12.34 -12.61 15.87
N TRP A 221 11.28 -12.74 15.06
CA TRP A 221 11.03 -11.89 13.89
C TRP A 221 10.65 -10.48 14.31
N MET A 222 9.76 -10.31 15.30
CA MET A 222 9.33 -8.99 15.77
C MET A 222 10.50 -8.18 16.36
N ILE A 223 11.37 -8.83 17.15
CA ILE A 223 12.60 -8.20 17.67
C ILE A 223 13.50 -7.74 16.53
N LYS A 224 13.62 -8.52 15.46
CA LYS A 224 14.40 -8.12 14.27
C LYS A 224 13.78 -6.90 13.60
N VAL A 225 12.46 -6.85 13.39
CA VAL A 225 11.78 -5.68 12.80
C VAL A 225 12.04 -4.42 13.63
N VAL A 226 11.85 -4.49 14.95
CA VAL A 226 12.12 -3.35 15.86
C VAL A 226 13.59 -2.93 15.76
N ARG A 227 14.52 -3.88 15.81
CA ARG A 227 15.96 -3.58 15.73
C ARG A 227 16.34 -2.94 14.40
N THR A 228 15.82 -3.46 13.28
CA THR A 228 16.06 -2.91 11.94
C THR A 228 15.49 -1.50 11.82
N PHE A 229 14.32 -1.23 12.40
CA PHE A 229 13.74 0.10 12.41
C PHE A 229 14.56 1.09 13.26
N LEU A 230 14.88 0.70 14.50
CA LEU A 230 15.70 1.53 15.40
C LEU A 230 17.08 1.79 14.81
N SER A 231 17.79 0.78 14.29
CA SER A 231 19.13 1.01 13.73
C SER A 231 19.10 2.06 12.61
N ARG A 232 18.05 2.07 11.78
CA ARG A 232 17.88 3.04 10.69
C ARG A 232 17.51 4.44 11.17
N SER A 233 16.57 4.54 12.12
CA SER A 233 16.18 5.83 12.68
C SER A 233 17.34 6.48 13.45
N TYR A 234 18.18 5.69 14.12
CA TYR A 234 19.32 6.19 14.88
C TYR A 234 20.55 6.49 14.00
N SER A 235 20.85 5.65 12.99
CA SER A 235 21.98 5.89 12.09
C SER A 235 21.84 7.18 11.29
N SER A 236 20.61 7.59 10.94
CA SER A 236 20.36 8.86 10.26
C SER A 236 20.59 10.09 11.15
N GLU A 237 20.55 9.93 12.48
CA GLU A 237 20.74 11.03 13.44
C GLU A 237 22.17 11.10 13.96
N LEU A 238 22.87 9.96 14.12
CA LEU A 238 24.27 9.94 14.57
C LEU A 238 25.20 10.71 13.60
N THR A 239 24.97 10.60 12.29
CA THR A 239 25.70 11.39 11.28
C THR A 239 25.43 12.89 11.37
N ASN A 240 24.30 13.30 11.94
CA ASN A 240 23.94 14.73 12.11
C ASN A 240 24.39 15.28 13.48
N LEU A 241 24.48 14.42 14.50
CA LEU A 241 24.88 14.77 15.88
C LEU A 241 26.37 15.10 16.00
N GLU A 242 27.24 14.56 15.14
CA GLU A 242 28.65 14.97 15.08
C GLU A 242 28.83 16.44 14.66
N SER A 243 27.82 17.05 14.03
CA SER A 243 27.88 18.43 13.53
C SER A 243 27.26 19.47 14.47
N ASN A 244 26.47 19.11 15.48
CA ASN A 244 25.76 20.10 16.32
C ASN A 244 25.53 19.59 17.75
N ARG A 245 26.43 19.96 18.67
CA ARG A 245 26.52 19.48 20.05
C ARG A 245 25.51 20.09 21.05
N GLY A 246 24.43 20.72 20.57
CA GLY A 246 23.66 21.68 21.39
C GLY A 246 22.27 21.26 21.86
N ASP A 247 21.58 20.32 21.22
CA ASP A 247 20.19 20.02 21.55
C ASP A 247 19.83 18.57 21.22
N LEU A 248 19.74 17.72 22.25
CA LEU A 248 19.42 16.29 22.15
C LEU A 248 17.91 16.03 22.08
N SER A 249 17.10 17.01 21.66
CA SER A 249 15.70 16.75 21.39
C SER A 249 15.58 15.88 20.13
N PHE A 250 15.44 14.56 20.35
CA PHE A 250 15.17 13.54 19.35
C PHE A 250 13.94 13.97 18.53
N LYS A 251 14.16 14.63 17.38
CA LYS A 251 13.08 15.31 16.65
C LYS A 251 12.45 14.33 15.66
N TRP A 252 11.89 13.24 16.18
CA TRP A 252 11.08 12.35 15.36
C TRP A 252 9.92 13.15 14.77
N ASN A 253 9.83 13.13 13.45
CA ASN A 253 8.65 13.65 12.77
C ASN A 253 7.43 12.81 13.16
N LEU A 254 6.22 13.38 13.00
CA LEU A 254 4.97 12.71 13.35
C LEU A 254 4.81 11.35 12.66
N ARG A 255 5.29 11.21 11.41
CA ARG A 255 5.16 9.96 10.64
C ARG A 255 5.97 8.83 11.25
N ASP A 256 7.19 9.10 11.70
CA ASP A 256 8.05 8.08 12.33
C ASP A 256 7.52 7.68 13.71
N ARG A 257 6.89 8.61 14.45
CA ARG A 257 6.20 8.30 15.71
C ARG A 257 4.99 7.40 15.50
N ILE A 258 4.14 7.71 14.53
CA ILE A 258 2.98 6.86 14.16
C ILE A 258 3.47 5.47 13.74
N LEU A 259 4.49 5.42 12.89
CA LEU A 259 5.03 4.16 12.40
C LEU A 259 5.61 3.31 13.54
N PHE A 260 6.35 3.92 14.45
CA PHE A 260 6.87 3.21 15.62
C PHE A 260 5.76 2.71 16.54
N ALA A 261 4.71 3.50 16.75
CA ALA A 261 3.53 3.05 17.49
C ALA A 261 2.87 1.84 16.81
N MET A 262 2.73 1.83 15.49
CA MET A 262 2.24 0.68 14.73
C MET A 262 3.12 -0.56 14.94
N ILE A 263 4.45 -0.42 14.90
CA ILE A 263 5.39 -1.52 15.15
C ILE A 263 5.24 -2.05 16.57
N LEU A 264 5.13 -1.18 17.59
CA LEU A 264 4.94 -1.59 18.97
C LEU A 264 3.64 -2.37 19.16
N VAL A 265 2.55 -1.94 18.53
CA VAL A 265 1.27 -2.66 18.56
C VAL A 265 1.37 -4.00 17.84
N LEU A 266 2.04 -4.07 16.69
CA LEU A 266 2.33 -5.35 16.03
C LEU A 266 3.11 -6.30 16.95
N CYS A 267 4.11 -5.77 17.67
CA CYS A 267 4.91 -6.55 18.62
C CYS A 267 4.10 -7.02 19.83
N SER A 268 3.22 -6.17 20.38
CA SER A 268 2.39 -6.54 21.53
C SER A 268 1.39 -7.62 21.15
N VAL A 269 0.79 -7.53 19.96
CA VAL A 269 -0.12 -8.54 19.44
C VAL A 269 0.59 -9.88 19.31
N GLY A 270 1.77 -9.96 18.67
CA GLY A 270 2.45 -11.24 18.50
C GLY A 270 2.98 -11.85 19.82
N ASN A 271 3.53 -11.04 20.74
CA ASN A 271 4.04 -11.54 22.02
C ASN A 271 2.93 -12.10 22.92
N LEU A 272 1.70 -11.55 22.85
CA LEU A 272 0.57 -12.03 23.63
C LEU A 272 0.25 -13.51 23.30
N PHE A 273 0.41 -13.91 22.04
CA PHE A 273 0.14 -15.27 21.59
C PHE A 273 1.28 -16.24 21.89
N ASP A 274 2.54 -15.81 21.84
CA ASP A 274 3.66 -16.66 22.26
C ASP A 274 3.57 -17.01 23.76
N VAL A 275 3.05 -16.11 24.60
CA VAL A 275 2.76 -16.43 26.01
C VAL A 275 1.60 -17.40 26.14
N ALA A 276 0.49 -17.19 25.41
CA ALA A 276 -0.70 -18.05 25.46
C ALA A 276 -0.41 -19.49 24.99
N ARG A 277 0.35 -19.67 23.90
CA ARG A 277 0.75 -21.01 23.42
C ARG A 277 1.62 -21.76 24.41
N ASN A 278 2.54 -21.05 25.06
CA ASN A 278 3.38 -21.67 26.06
C ASN A 278 2.56 -22.12 27.26
N THR A 279 1.54 -21.36 27.68
CA THR A 279 0.65 -21.80 28.78
C THR A 279 -0.22 -23.00 28.44
N ASP A 280 -0.71 -23.10 27.20
CA ASP A 280 -1.53 -24.25 26.77
C ASP A 280 -0.70 -25.54 26.60
N ALA A 281 0.61 -25.44 26.39
CA ALA A 281 1.51 -26.60 26.30
C ALA A 281 1.83 -27.25 27.66
N TYR A 282 1.48 -26.60 28.78
CA TYR A 282 1.71 -27.09 30.14
C TYR A 282 0.43 -27.49 30.89
N MET A 283 -0.73 -27.51 30.21
CA MET A 283 -1.99 -28.07 30.71
C MET A 283 -2.34 -29.37 29.99
#